data_AF-A0A6M0S9Y2-F1
#
_entry.id   AF-A0A6M0S9Y2-F1
#
_cell.length_a   1.000
_cell.length_b   1.000
_cell.length_c   1.000
_cell.angle_alpha   90.00
_cell.angle_beta   90.00
_cell.angle_gamma   90.00
#
_symmetry.space_group_name_H-M   'P 1'
#
loop_
_entity.id
_entity.type
_entity.pdbx_description
1 polymer ?
#
loop_
_entity_poly.entity_id
_entity_poly.type
_entity_poly.pdbx_seq_one_letter_code
_entity_poly.pdbx_strand_id
1 'polypeptide(L)'
;MERQPEIITLLNTMIQKLEILERDTKELRCENQQLRIDLLKHTATGWQSPLVVARALGFEGSDLSVVKKMHRLRDKGTFSRIGKHYRVLNSGNRPTYQYHIENCDKALTKRTA
;
A
#
# COMPACT_ATOMS: atom_id res chain seq x y z
N MET A 1 2.91 -34.64 44.14
CA MET A 1 2.28 -33.34 43.89
C MET A 1 3.39 -32.33 43.54
N GLU A 2 3.98 -32.38 42.34
CA GLU A 2 5.18 -31.56 42.02
C GLU A 2 5.10 -30.81 40.68
N ARG A 3 4.05 -30.99 39.87
CA ARG A 3 3.95 -30.35 38.53
C ARG A 3 3.41 -28.92 38.52
N GLN A 4 2.82 -28.46 39.62
CA GLN A 4 2.25 -27.11 39.72
C GLN A 4 3.29 -25.98 39.55
N PRO A 5 4.46 -26.01 40.21
CA PRO A 5 5.46 -24.95 40.03
C PRO A 5 6.00 -24.89 38.59
N GLU A 6 6.23 -26.03 37.93
CA GLU A 6 6.69 -26.08 36.54
C GLU A 6 5.67 -25.48 35.57
N ILE A 7 4.38 -25.78 35.74
CA ILE A 7 3.30 -25.22 34.93
C ILE A 7 3.23 -23.70 35.11
N ILE A 8 3.39 -23.19 36.34
CA ILE A 8 3.38 -21.75 36.62
C ILE A 8 4.58 -21.06 35.95
N THR A 9 5.78 -21.65 36.00
CA THR A 9 6.98 -21.12 35.32
C THR A 9 6.80 -21.09 33.80
N LEU A 10 6.21 -22.14 33.22
CA LEU A 10 5.90 -22.20 31.79
C LEU A 10 4.89 -21.11 31.39
N LEU A 11 3.81 -20.94 32.16
CA LEU A 11 2.80 -19.91 31.91
C LEU A 11 3.40 -18.50 31.98
N ASN A 12 4.22 -18.20 32.99
CA ASN A 12 4.89 -16.91 33.11
C ASN A 12 5.84 -16.64 31.93
N THR A 13 6.56 -17.67 31.47
CA THR A 13 7.43 -17.57 30.30
C THR A 13 6.63 -17.29 29.02
N MET A 14 5.45 -17.91 28.86
CA MET A 14 4.58 -17.68 27.72
C MET A 14 3.99 -16.26 27.73
N ILE A 15 3.58 -15.76 28.90
CA ILE A 15 3.07 -14.39 29.06
C ILE A 15 4.15 -13.38 28.65
N GLN A 16 5.38 -13.52 29.15
CA GLN A 16 6.48 -12.64 28.77
C GLN A 16 6.75 -12.64 27.26
N LYS A 17 6.70 -13.82 26.61
CA LYS A 17 6.87 -13.92 25.15
C LYS A 17 5.73 -13.22 24.39
N LEU A 18 4.50 -13.31 24.87
CA LEU A 18 3.36 -12.62 24.26
C LEU A 18 3.50 -11.10 24.38
N GLU A 19 3.92 -10.59 25.54
CA GLU A 19 4.15 -9.15 25.74
C GLU A 19 5.23 -8.60 24.82
N ILE A 20 6.31 -9.36 24.58
CA ILE A 20 7.35 -9.01 23.62
C ILE A 20 6.79 -8.98 22.20
N LEU A 21 6.07 -10.03 21.78
CA LEU A 21 5.48 -10.10 20.44
C LEU A 21 4.49 -8.96 20.17
N GLU A 22 3.69 -8.58 21.16
CA GLU A 22 2.75 -7.45 21.04
C GLU A 22 3.49 -6.12 20.83
N ARG A 23 4.59 -5.91 21.56
CA ARG A 23 5.45 -4.73 21.41
C ARG A 23 6.08 -4.68 20.02
N ASP A 24 6.73 -5.76 19.60
CA ASP A 24 7.39 -5.86 18.30
C ASP A 24 6.38 -5.64 17.16
N THR A 25 5.18 -6.21 17.28
CA THR A 25 4.10 -6.02 16.30
C THR A 25 3.66 -4.56 16.21
N LYS A 26 3.60 -3.86 17.34
CA LYS A 26 3.27 -2.43 17.39
C LYS A 26 4.37 -1.59 16.74
N GLU A 27 5.63 -1.87 17.04
CA GLU A 27 6.78 -1.18 16.45
C GLU A 27 6.83 -1.36 14.93
N LEU A 28 6.67 -2.59 14.44
CA LEU A 28 6.60 -2.87 13.00
C LEU A 28 5.45 -2.14 12.30
N ARG A 29 4.29 -1.99 12.96
CA ARG A 29 3.17 -1.21 12.41
C ARG A 29 3.52 0.28 12.29
N CYS A 30 4.18 0.85 13.31
CA CYS A 30 4.64 2.23 13.29
C CYS A 30 5.68 2.46 12.19
N GLU A 31 6.68 1.59 12.08
CA GLU A 31 7.71 1.66 11.02
C GLU A 31 7.09 1.54 9.63
N ASN A 32 6.16 0.59 9.43
CA ASN A 32 5.48 0.44 8.14
C ASN A 32 4.67 1.69 7.77
N GLN A 33 4.03 2.32 8.76
CA GLN A 33 3.31 3.58 8.55
C GLN A 33 4.27 4.71 8.18
N GLN A 34 5.41 4.83 8.86
CA GLN A 34 6.41 5.84 8.57
C GLN A 34 7.01 5.66 7.17
N LEU A 35 7.37 4.43 6.79
CA LEU A 35 7.86 4.12 5.44
C LEU A 35 6.84 4.47 4.35
N ARG A 36 5.54 4.28 4.60
CA ARG A 36 4.49 4.71 3.67
C ARG A 36 4.45 6.23 3.52
N ILE A 37 4.60 6.97 4.61
CA ILE A 37 4.65 8.43 4.58
C ILE A 37 5.88 8.90 3.80
N ASP A 38 7.04 8.30 4.04
CA ASP A 38 8.29 8.71 3.38
C ASP A 38 8.28 8.37 1.88
N LEU A 39 7.71 7.22 1.50
CA LEU A 39 7.47 6.88 0.09
C LEU A 39 6.54 7.88 -0.62
N LEU A 40 5.62 8.51 0.09
CA LEU A 40 4.73 9.53 -0.47
C LEU A 40 5.39 10.91 -0.55
N LYS A 41 6.44 11.18 0.24
CA LYS A 41 7.18 12.45 0.22
C LYS A 41 8.27 12.51 -0.85
N HIS A 42 8.83 11.37 -1.26
CA HIS A 42 9.74 11.33 -2.40
C HIS A 42 8.99 11.65 -3.69
N THR A 43 9.61 12.45 -4.57
CA THR A 43 9.13 12.72 -5.93
C THR A 43 9.14 11.42 -6.73
N ALA A 44 8.07 10.66 -6.62
CA ALA A 44 7.93 9.38 -7.26
C ALA A 44 7.89 9.57 -8.78
N THR A 45 8.66 8.74 -9.50
CA THR A 45 8.69 8.68 -10.96
C THR A 45 8.48 7.25 -11.44
N GLY A 46 8.10 7.08 -12.71
CA GLY A 46 7.95 5.77 -13.35
C GLY A 46 6.78 4.93 -12.83
N TRP A 47 6.98 3.60 -12.77
CA TRP A 47 5.95 2.62 -12.43
C TRP A 47 5.74 2.50 -10.93
N GLN A 48 4.59 2.94 -10.44
CA GLN A 48 4.28 3.00 -9.02
C GLN A 48 2.90 2.42 -8.69
N SER A 49 2.65 2.23 -7.40
CA SER A 49 1.34 1.78 -6.91
C SER A 49 0.24 2.82 -7.18
N PRO A 50 -1.04 2.42 -7.23
CA PRO A 50 -2.12 3.34 -7.59
C PRO A 50 -2.22 4.55 -6.65
N LEU A 51 -1.96 4.35 -5.35
CA LEU A 51 -2.00 5.43 -4.36
C LEU A 51 -0.89 6.45 -4.61
N VAL A 52 0.35 6.00 -4.79
CA VAL A 52 1.51 6.87 -5.03
C VAL A 52 1.30 7.68 -6.31
N VAL A 53 0.88 7.02 -7.39
CA VAL A 53 0.60 7.73 -8.65
C VAL A 53 -0.50 8.76 -8.46
N ALA A 54 -1.60 8.42 -7.80
CA ALA A 54 -2.68 9.35 -7.62
C ALA A 54 -2.29 10.58 -6.80
N ARG A 55 -1.43 10.42 -5.77
CA ARG A 55 -0.87 11.55 -5.01
C ARG A 55 0.06 12.39 -5.87
N ALA A 56 0.92 11.77 -6.68
CA ALA A 56 1.77 12.48 -7.63
C ALA A 56 0.96 13.27 -8.68
N LEU A 57 -0.23 12.78 -9.06
CA LEU A 57 -1.18 13.46 -9.95
C LEU A 57 -2.07 14.49 -9.22
N GLY A 58 -1.82 14.77 -7.94
CA GLY A 58 -2.58 15.76 -7.16
C GLY A 58 -3.99 15.32 -6.75
N PHE A 59 -4.29 14.02 -6.68
CA PHE A 59 -5.61 13.58 -6.22
C PHE A 59 -5.75 13.70 -4.71
N GLU A 60 -6.79 14.42 -4.29
CA GLU A 60 -7.17 14.62 -2.89
C GLU A 60 -8.22 13.60 -2.41
N GLY A 61 -8.35 13.45 -1.10
CA GLY A 61 -9.26 12.52 -0.43
C GLY A 61 -8.57 11.39 0.33
N SER A 62 -9.35 10.46 0.88
CA SER A 62 -8.83 9.28 1.59
C SER A 62 -8.16 8.30 0.63
N ASP A 63 -7.21 7.50 1.13
CA ASP A 63 -6.45 6.57 0.30
C ASP A 63 -7.36 5.60 -0.49
N LEU A 64 -8.44 5.13 0.14
CA LEU A 64 -9.41 4.27 -0.51
C LEU A 64 -10.15 4.98 -1.66
N SER A 65 -10.57 6.24 -1.48
CA SER A 65 -11.30 6.97 -2.52
C SER A 65 -10.39 7.30 -3.70
N VAL A 66 -9.13 7.66 -3.40
CA VAL A 66 -8.10 7.99 -4.37
C VAL A 66 -7.72 6.77 -5.22
N VAL A 67 -7.51 5.60 -4.61
CA VAL A 67 -7.24 4.35 -5.34
C VAL A 67 -8.45 3.94 -6.19
N LYS A 68 -9.67 4.05 -5.66
CA LYS A 68 -10.90 3.79 -6.45
C LYS A 68 -11.00 4.71 -7.67
N LYS A 69 -10.61 5.97 -7.55
CA LYS A 69 -10.59 6.93 -8.67
C LYS A 69 -9.62 6.48 -9.76
N MET A 70 -8.42 6.02 -9.41
CA MET A 70 -7.45 5.47 -10.38
C MET A 70 -8.00 4.28 -11.16
N HIS A 71 -8.66 3.35 -10.47
CA HIS A 71 -9.28 2.19 -11.13
C HIS A 71 -10.41 2.61 -12.06
N ARG A 72 -11.27 3.55 -11.64
CA ARG A 72 -12.32 4.09 -12.52
C ARG A 72 -11.75 4.75 -13.79
N LEU A 73 -10.64 5.48 -13.69
CA LEU A 73 -9.99 6.09 -14.86
C LEU A 73 -9.45 5.04 -15.84
N ARG A 74 -8.95 3.91 -15.32
CA ARG A 74 -8.62 2.75 -16.14
C ARG A 74 -9.86 2.15 -16.80
N ASP A 75 -10.89 1.86 -16.02
CA ASP A 75 -12.09 1.18 -16.52
C ASP A 75 -12.84 2.03 -17.56
N LYS A 76 -12.75 3.36 -17.46
CA LYS A 76 -13.26 4.32 -18.45
C LYS A 76 -12.36 4.51 -19.68
N GLY A 77 -11.22 3.83 -19.75
CA GLY A 77 -10.28 3.91 -20.86
C GLY A 77 -9.35 5.12 -20.86
N THR A 78 -9.45 6.03 -19.88
CA THR A 78 -8.50 7.15 -19.72
C THR A 78 -7.08 6.61 -19.50
N PHE A 79 -6.95 5.59 -18.65
CA PHE A 79 -5.71 4.83 -18.51
C PHE A 79 -5.78 3.53 -19.30
N SER A 80 -4.89 3.36 -20.28
CA SER A 80 -4.87 2.22 -21.19
C SER A 80 -3.52 1.51 -21.17
N ARG A 81 -3.52 0.22 -21.49
CA ARG A 81 -2.28 -0.57 -21.63
C ARG A 81 -1.48 -0.15 -22.86
N ILE A 82 -2.17 0.20 -23.95
CA ILE A 82 -1.55 0.67 -25.21
C ILE A 82 -0.79 1.98 -24.96
N GLY A 83 -1.40 2.92 -24.23
CA GLY A 83 -0.74 4.17 -23.82
C GLY A 83 0.32 3.99 -22.74
N LYS A 84 0.58 2.75 -22.28
CA LYS A 84 1.50 2.43 -21.18
C LYS A 84 1.17 3.23 -19.91
N HIS A 85 -0.11 3.48 -19.65
CA HIS A 85 -0.58 4.18 -18.44
C HIS A 85 -0.57 3.23 -17.24
N TYR A 86 -0.87 1.94 -17.44
CA TYR A 86 -0.85 0.93 -16.39
C TYR A 86 -0.36 -0.44 -16.88
N ARG A 87 0.14 -1.25 -15.95
CA ARG A 87 0.46 -2.67 -16.13
C ARG A 87 -0.14 -3.51 -15.01
N VAL A 88 -0.36 -4.80 -15.30
CA VAL A 88 -0.84 -5.79 -14.33
C VAL A 88 0.37 -6.59 -13.86
N LEU A 89 0.60 -6.64 -12.55
CA LEU A 89 1.70 -7.45 -11.96
C LEU A 89 1.25 -8.88 -11.65
N ASN A 90 0.00 -9.05 -11.22
CA ASN A 90 -0.62 -10.35 -10.97
C ASN A 90 -2.05 -10.32 -11.53
N SER A 91 -2.45 -11.37 -12.26
CA SER A 91 -3.78 -11.52 -12.86
C SER A 91 -4.69 -12.50 -12.12
N GLY A 92 -4.32 -12.96 -10.91
CA GLY A 92 -5.16 -13.82 -10.09
C GLY A 92 -6.42 -13.11 -9.54
N ASN A 93 -7.14 -13.76 -8.62
CA ASN A 93 -8.41 -13.27 -8.06
C ASN A 93 -8.36 -11.85 -7.46
N ARG A 94 -7.17 -11.35 -7.12
CA ARG A 94 -6.95 -9.96 -6.70
C ARG A 94 -5.85 -9.36 -7.57
N PRO A 95 -6.19 -8.81 -8.75
CA PRO A 95 -5.17 -8.30 -9.64
C PRO A 95 -4.51 -7.06 -9.06
N THR A 96 -3.19 -7.03 -9.12
CA THR A 96 -2.37 -5.90 -8.66
C THR A 96 -1.90 -5.09 -9.84
N TYR A 97 -2.00 -3.77 -9.72
CA TYR A 97 -1.74 -2.83 -10.80
C TYR A 97 -0.63 -1.86 -10.42
N GLN A 98 0.20 -1.53 -11.39
CA GLN A 98 1.07 -0.37 -11.34
C GLN A 98 0.70 0.60 -12.44
N TYR A 99 0.91 1.89 -12.17
CA TYR A 99 0.64 2.98 -13.08
C TYR A 99 1.93 3.75 -13.34
N HIS A 100 2.12 4.26 -14.55
CA HIS A 100 3.27 5.08 -14.90
C HIS A 100 2.90 6.55 -14.71
N ILE A 101 3.56 7.26 -13.79
CA ILE A 101 3.17 8.60 -13.36
C ILE A 101 3.07 9.56 -14.55
N GLU A 102 4.15 9.66 -15.31
CA GLU A 102 4.34 10.60 -16.41
C GLU A 102 3.38 10.35 -17.57
N ASN A 103 3.05 9.08 -17.87
CA ASN A 103 2.11 8.78 -18.94
C ASN A 103 0.67 9.02 -18.49
N CYS A 104 0.34 8.71 -17.22
CA CYS A 104 -0.96 9.04 -16.65
C CYS A 104 -1.20 10.55 -16.58
N ASP A 105 -0.18 11.33 -16.19
CA ASP A 105 -0.24 12.79 -16.17
C ASP A 105 -0.56 13.34 -17.56
N LYS A 106 0.24 12.96 -18.57
CA LYS A 106 -0.01 13.33 -19.98
C LYS A 106 -1.40 12.94 -20.47
N ALA A 107 -1.92 11.78 -20.07
CA ALA A 107 -3.26 11.33 -20.46
C ALA A 107 -4.38 12.18 -19.85
N LEU A 108 -4.17 12.73 -18.65
CA LEU A 108 -5.10 13.65 -18.01
C LEU A 108 -5.02 15.04 -18.64
N THR A 109 -3.82 15.57 -18.88
CA THR A 109 -3.62 16.90 -19.47
C THR A 109 -4.15 16.99 -20.91
N LYS A 110 -3.98 15.93 -21.72
CA LYS A 110 -4.49 15.87 -23.10
C LYS A 110 -6.02 15.91 -23.21
N ARG A 111 -6.75 15.64 -22.13
CA ARG A 111 -8.21 15.73 -22.09
C ARG A 111 -8.74 17.09 -21.67
N THR A 112 -7.88 17.93 -21.09
CA THR A 112 -8.23 19.26 -20.59
C THR A 112 -7.82 20.39 -21.55
N ALA A 113 -7.15 20.07 -22.66
CA ALA A 113 -6.85 20.95 -23.78
C ALA A 113 -7.78 20.63 -24.95
#